data_AF-E7D3W6-F1
#
_entry.id   AF-E7D3W6-F1
#
_cell.length_a   1.000
_cell.length_b   1.000
_cell.length_c   1.000
_cell.angle_alpha   90.00
_cell.angle_beta   90.00
_cell.angle_gamma   90.00
#
_symmetry.space_group_name_H-M   'P 1'
#
loop_
_entity.id
_entity.type
_entity.pdbx_description
1 polymer ?
#
loop_
_entity_poly.entity_id
_entity_poly.type
_entity_poly.pdbx_seq_one_letter_code
_entity_poly.pdbx_strand_id
1 'polypeptide(L)'
;RSITIESIQGLSGNGEVYLDRIEIIPVNPTREAEEDLEAAKKAVANLFTRTRDGLQVNVTDYQVDQAANLVSCLSDEQYGHDKKMLLEAVRAAKRLSRERNLLQDPDFNTINSTEENGWKASNGVTISEGGPFYKGRAIQLASARENYPTYIYQKVDASELKPYTRYRLDGFVKSSQGLE
;
A
#
# COMPACT_ATOMS: atom_id res chain seq x y z
N ARG A 1 1.73 6.97 -36.66
CA ARG A 1 0.64 6.35 -35.88
C ARG A 1 1.18 5.00 -35.43
N SER A 2 1.46 4.85 -34.15
CA SER A 2 2.02 3.62 -33.59
C SER A 2 0.92 2.91 -32.83
N ILE A 3 0.75 1.62 -33.08
CA ILE A 3 -0.16 0.76 -32.31
C ILE A 3 0.70 0.13 -31.23
N THR A 4 0.38 0.40 -29.97
CA THR A 4 1.02 -0.27 -28.83
C THR A 4 0.14 -1.45 -28.44
N ILE A 5 0.68 -2.66 -28.53
CA ILE A 5 -0.01 -3.89 -28.11
C ILE A 5 0.54 -4.23 -26.72
N GLU A 6 -0.31 -4.20 -25.70
CA GLU A 6 0.05 -4.70 -24.37
C GLU A 6 0.06 -6.23 -24.35
N SER A 7 0.94 -6.83 -23.56
CA SER A 7 1.04 -8.29 -23.46
C SER A 7 -0.23 -8.89 -22.88
N ILE A 8 -0.80 -9.90 -23.55
CA ILE A 8 -1.91 -10.70 -23.00
C ILE A 8 -1.37 -11.51 -21.81
N GLN A 9 -1.76 -11.15 -20.59
CA GLN A 9 -1.44 -11.91 -19.39
C GLN A 9 -2.58 -12.88 -19.05
N GLY A 10 -2.25 -14.10 -18.59
CA GLY A 10 -3.23 -15.06 -18.08
C GLY A 10 -3.52 -16.29 -18.96
N LEU A 11 -2.77 -16.51 -20.04
CA LEU A 11 -2.85 -17.76 -20.79
C LEU A 11 -2.08 -18.87 -20.07
N SER A 12 -2.78 -19.74 -19.35
CA SER A 12 -2.19 -20.97 -18.80
C SER A 12 -2.11 -22.06 -19.88
N GLY A 13 -0.99 -22.79 -19.92
CA GLY A 13 -0.61 -23.68 -21.01
C GLY A 13 -1.62 -24.76 -21.42
N ASN A 14 -1.49 -25.15 -22.70
CA ASN A 14 -2.12 -26.27 -23.43
C ASN A 14 -3.60 -26.13 -23.87
N GLY A 15 -4.15 -24.92 -23.94
CA GLY A 15 -5.47 -24.68 -24.54
C GLY A 15 -5.41 -23.81 -25.81
N GLU A 16 -6.24 -24.13 -26.82
CA GLU A 16 -6.50 -23.23 -27.95
C GLU A 16 -7.43 -22.09 -27.51
N VAL A 17 -7.08 -20.85 -27.87
CA VAL A 17 -7.89 -19.65 -27.59
C VAL A 17 -8.62 -19.25 -28.86
N TYR A 18 -9.95 -19.30 -28.83
CA TYR A 18 -10.79 -18.81 -29.93
C TYR A 18 -11.19 -17.36 -29.65
N LEU A 19 -10.72 -16.44 -30.49
CA LEU A 19 -11.07 -15.02 -30.46
C LEU A 19 -12.23 -14.77 -31.42
N ASP A 20 -13.37 -14.32 -30.90
CA ASP A 20 -14.54 -13.97 -31.72
C ASP A 20 -14.31 -12.65 -32.48
N ARG A 21 -13.89 -11.59 -31.77
CA ARG A 21 -13.66 -10.27 -32.33
C ARG A 21 -12.62 -9.47 -31.55
N ILE A 22 -11.78 -8.74 -32.26
CA ILE A 22 -10.88 -7.71 -31.70
C ILE A 22 -11.43 -6.34 -32.12
N GLU A 23 -11.70 -5.48 -31.14
CA GLU A 23 -12.16 -4.11 -31.37
C GLU A 23 -11.02 -3.13 -31.06
N ILE A 24 -10.70 -2.26 -32.02
CA ILE A 24 -9.70 -1.19 -31.86
C ILE A 24 -10.46 0.12 -31.67
N ILE A 25 -10.56 0.56 -30.41
CA ILE A 25 -11.25 1.79 -30.05
C ILE A 25 -10.23 2.94 -30.10
N PRO A 26 -10.42 3.98 -30.94
CA PRO A 26 -9.53 5.12 -30.96
C PRO A 26 -9.63 5.86 -29.63
N VAL A 27 -8.51 5.89 -28.92
CA VAL A 27 -8.38 6.58 -27.65
C VAL A 27 -8.12 8.07 -27.88
N ASN A 28 -8.86 8.92 -27.19
CA ASN A 28 -8.50 10.32 -27.04
C ASN A 28 -7.60 10.46 -25.80
N PRO A 29 -6.28 10.69 -25.97
CA PRO A 29 -5.34 10.73 -24.84
C PRO A 29 -5.67 11.84 -23.86
N THR A 30 -6.33 12.91 -24.29
CA THR A 30 -6.73 14.01 -23.42
C THR A 30 -7.85 13.60 -22.47
N ARG A 31 -8.80 12.76 -22.94
CA ARG A 31 -9.92 12.26 -22.12
C ARG A 31 -9.44 11.28 -21.05
N GLU A 32 -8.56 10.36 -21.40
CA GLU A 32 -8.00 9.39 -20.43
C GLU A 32 -7.20 10.10 -19.34
N ALA A 33 -6.39 11.10 -19.72
CA ALA A 33 -5.63 11.88 -18.77
C ALA A 33 -6.54 12.66 -17.79
N GLU A 34 -7.70 13.16 -18.25
CA GLU A 34 -8.72 13.77 -17.38
C GLU A 34 -9.37 12.75 -16.42
N GLU A 35 -9.66 11.55 -16.91
CA GLU A 35 -10.22 10.46 -16.10
C GLU A 35 -9.24 10.01 -15.00
N ASP A 36 -7.96 9.89 -15.33
CA ASP A 36 -6.89 9.58 -14.37
C ASP A 36 -6.77 10.66 -13.29
N LEU A 37 -6.86 11.93 -13.69
CA LEU A 37 -6.85 13.05 -12.74
C LEU A 37 -8.04 13.00 -11.79
N GLU A 38 -9.24 12.77 -12.30
CA GLU A 38 -10.45 12.68 -11.47
C GLU A 38 -10.42 11.45 -10.55
N ALA A 39 -9.89 10.32 -11.03
CA ALA A 39 -9.67 9.14 -10.21
C ALA A 39 -8.68 9.42 -9.06
N ALA A 40 -7.57 10.11 -9.35
CA ALA A 40 -6.59 10.51 -8.34
C ALA A 40 -7.17 11.50 -7.32
N LYS A 41 -7.89 12.54 -7.77
CA LYS A 41 -8.57 13.51 -6.89
C LYS A 41 -9.55 12.82 -5.97
N LYS A 42 -10.37 11.89 -6.50
CA LYS A 42 -11.33 11.12 -5.71
C LYS A 42 -10.65 10.20 -4.71
N ALA A 43 -9.60 9.49 -5.12
CA ALA A 43 -8.83 8.61 -4.24
C ALA A 43 -8.23 9.38 -3.05
N VAL A 44 -7.61 10.54 -3.30
CA VAL A 44 -7.04 11.39 -2.24
C VAL A 44 -8.13 11.98 -1.36
N ALA A 45 -9.23 12.49 -1.93
CA ALA A 45 -10.34 13.05 -1.15
C ALA A 45 -10.96 12.02 -0.19
N ASN A 46 -11.06 10.76 -0.61
CA ASN A 46 -11.60 9.67 0.19
C ASN A 46 -10.71 9.27 1.39
N LEU A 47 -9.44 9.69 1.42
CA LEU A 47 -8.57 9.44 2.59
C LEU A 47 -9.01 10.27 3.81
N PHE A 48 -9.59 11.44 3.57
CA PHE A 48 -9.82 12.44 4.61
C PHE A 48 -11.25 12.44 5.14
N THR A 49 -11.40 12.96 6.35
CA THR A 49 -12.70 13.36 6.92
C THR A 49 -13.31 14.51 6.11
N ARG A 50 -14.61 14.78 6.31
CA ARG A 50 -15.31 15.88 5.64
C ARG A 50 -14.64 17.24 5.87
N THR A 51 -14.03 17.44 7.03
CA THR A 51 -13.30 18.66 7.46
C THR A 51 -11.86 18.70 6.96
N ARG A 52 -11.33 17.61 6.39
CA ARG A 52 -9.95 17.49 5.86
C ARG A 52 -8.83 17.74 6.88
N ASP A 53 -9.15 17.65 8.16
CA ASP A 53 -8.25 17.80 9.30
C ASP A 53 -7.67 16.45 9.78
N GLY A 54 -8.29 15.33 9.38
CA GLY A 54 -7.87 13.99 9.77
C GLY A 54 -8.16 12.94 8.70
N LEU A 55 -7.67 11.72 8.93
CA LEU A 55 -8.00 10.55 8.12
C LEU A 55 -9.34 9.94 8.54
N GLN A 56 -10.03 9.31 7.60
CA GLN A 56 -11.17 8.47 7.95
C GLN A 56 -10.70 7.26 8.79
N VAL A 57 -11.54 6.82 9.73
CA VAL A 57 -11.18 5.77 10.72
C VAL A 57 -10.87 4.41 10.05
N ASN A 58 -11.50 4.12 8.92
CA ASN A 58 -11.33 2.87 8.16
C ASN A 58 -10.26 2.95 7.06
N VAL A 59 -9.69 4.12 6.79
CA VAL A 59 -8.61 4.26 5.80
C VAL A 59 -7.38 3.56 6.35
N THR A 60 -6.81 2.62 5.60
CA THR A 60 -5.58 1.91 5.98
C THR A 60 -4.34 2.64 5.47
N ASP A 61 -3.18 2.38 6.06
CA ASP A 61 -1.91 2.94 5.57
C ASP A 61 -1.64 2.53 4.11
N TYR A 62 -1.99 1.30 3.77
CA TYR A 62 -1.92 0.77 2.41
C TYR A 62 -2.75 1.59 1.40
N GLN A 63 -3.97 2.01 1.77
CA GLN A 63 -4.82 2.82 0.89
C GLN A 63 -4.22 4.21 0.62
N VAL A 64 -3.48 4.77 1.59
CA VAL A 64 -2.71 6.01 1.38
C VAL A 64 -1.61 5.78 0.33
N ASP A 65 -0.91 4.66 0.39
CA ASP A 65 0.12 4.32 -0.60
C ASP A 65 -0.45 4.05 -2.00
N GLN A 66 -1.64 3.45 -2.08
CA GLN A 66 -2.34 3.27 -3.36
C GLN A 66 -2.77 4.61 -3.97
N ALA A 67 -3.32 5.53 -3.16
CA ALA A 67 -3.62 6.88 -3.63
C ALA A 67 -2.35 7.61 -4.09
N ALA A 68 -1.22 7.44 -3.38
CA ALA A 68 0.07 7.98 -3.78
C ALA A 68 0.54 7.45 -5.15
N ASN A 69 0.30 6.17 -5.45
CA ASN A 69 0.63 5.57 -6.74
C ASN A 69 -0.19 6.20 -7.87
N LEU A 70 -1.52 6.32 -7.69
CA LEU A 70 -2.39 6.95 -8.68
C LEU A 70 -1.93 8.38 -9.02
N VAL A 71 -1.61 9.19 -8.01
CA VAL A 71 -1.11 10.55 -8.22
C VAL A 71 0.26 10.56 -8.92
N SER A 72 1.13 9.59 -8.63
CA SER A 72 2.46 9.54 -9.25
C SER A 72 2.42 9.25 -10.76
N CYS A 73 1.36 8.58 -11.23
CA CYS A 73 1.14 8.25 -12.64
C CYS A 73 0.63 9.44 -13.48
N LEU A 74 0.21 10.56 -12.86
CA LEU A 74 -0.25 11.74 -13.59
C LEU A 74 0.90 12.40 -14.38
N SER A 75 0.60 12.92 -15.57
CA SER A 75 1.56 13.67 -16.40
C SER A 75 1.99 14.98 -15.71
N ASP A 76 3.30 15.21 -15.69
CA ASP A 76 3.89 16.46 -15.19
C ASP A 76 3.65 17.62 -16.15
N GLU A 77 3.60 17.37 -17.46
CA GLU A 77 3.36 18.39 -18.49
C GLU A 77 1.92 18.90 -18.48
N GLN A 78 0.94 18.00 -18.33
CA GLN A 78 -0.47 18.34 -18.42
C GLN A 78 -1.07 18.77 -17.07
N TYR A 79 -0.68 18.13 -15.97
CA TYR A 79 -1.29 18.31 -14.65
C TYR A 79 -0.28 18.58 -13.53
N GLY A 80 0.91 19.12 -13.84
CA GLY A 80 1.97 19.33 -12.86
C GLY A 80 1.54 20.08 -11.60
N HIS A 81 0.66 21.08 -11.72
CA HIS A 81 0.10 21.80 -10.56
C HIS A 81 -0.78 20.91 -9.69
N ASP A 82 -1.78 20.25 -10.27
CA ASP A 82 -2.71 19.38 -9.55
C ASP A 82 -1.97 18.18 -8.93
N LYS A 83 -1.05 17.57 -9.67
CA LYS A 83 -0.19 16.48 -9.18
C LYS A 83 0.59 16.91 -7.95
N LYS A 84 1.19 18.10 -7.95
CA LYS A 84 1.92 18.62 -6.79
C LYS A 84 1.00 18.78 -5.58
N MET A 85 -0.17 19.40 -5.75
CA MET A 85 -1.16 19.56 -4.66
C MET A 85 -1.63 18.21 -4.10
N LEU A 86 -1.90 17.24 -4.98
CA LEU A 86 -2.31 15.90 -4.59
C LEU A 86 -1.20 15.15 -3.85
N LEU A 87 0.06 15.28 -4.27
CA LEU A 87 1.21 14.69 -3.57
C LEU A 87 1.40 15.31 -2.18
N GLU A 88 1.21 16.63 -2.03
CA GLU A 88 1.24 17.29 -0.72
C GLU A 88 0.15 16.76 0.20
N ALA A 89 -1.08 16.61 -0.31
CA ALA A 89 -2.18 16.01 0.44
C ALA A 89 -1.88 14.56 0.84
N VAL A 90 -1.36 13.73 -0.07
CA VAL A 90 -0.96 12.34 0.23
C VAL A 90 0.14 12.29 1.29
N ARG A 91 1.13 13.19 1.25
CA ARG A 91 2.16 13.29 2.29
C ARG A 91 1.56 13.65 3.65
N ALA A 92 0.62 14.57 3.69
CA ALA A 92 -0.12 14.90 4.90
C ALA A 92 -0.92 13.69 5.43
N ALA A 93 -1.59 12.95 4.54
CA ALA A 93 -2.28 11.71 4.88
C ALA A 93 -1.32 10.65 5.47
N LYS A 94 -0.14 10.47 4.87
CA LYS A 94 0.87 9.53 5.38
C LYS A 94 1.38 9.92 6.77
N ARG A 95 1.58 11.21 7.02
CA ARG A 95 1.93 11.72 8.36
C ARG A 95 0.83 11.39 9.38
N LEU A 96 -0.42 11.69 9.08
CA LEU A 96 -1.56 11.36 9.95
C LEU A 96 -1.70 9.85 10.18
N SER A 97 -1.40 9.03 9.17
CA SER A 97 -1.40 7.56 9.28
C SER A 97 -0.33 7.06 10.25
N ARG A 98 0.84 7.70 10.27
CA ARG A 98 1.92 7.41 11.23
C ARG A 98 1.57 7.89 12.65
N GLU A 99 0.98 9.07 12.79
CA GLU A 99 0.60 9.64 14.10
C GLU A 99 -0.45 8.79 14.85
N ARG A 100 -1.34 8.11 14.13
CA ARG A 100 -2.32 7.19 14.74
C ARG A 100 -1.78 5.76 14.97
N ASN A 101 -0.58 5.45 14.48
CA ASN A 101 0.00 4.12 14.62
C ASN A 101 0.68 4.01 15.99
N LEU A 102 0.24 3.03 16.77
CA LEU A 102 0.78 2.77 18.11
C LEU A 102 2.00 1.84 18.11
N LEU A 103 2.30 1.23 16.95
CA LEU A 103 3.45 0.35 16.81
C LEU A 103 4.74 1.18 16.72
N GLN A 104 5.77 0.74 17.43
CA GLN A 104 7.11 1.30 17.32
C GLN A 104 7.80 0.79 16.06
N ASP A 105 8.62 1.64 15.43
CA ASP A 105 9.37 1.30 14.22
C ASP A 105 8.50 0.63 13.13
N PRO A 106 7.49 1.34 12.58
CA PRO A 106 6.57 0.76 11.60
C PRO A 106 7.23 0.43 10.25
N ASP A 107 8.44 0.93 10.01
CA ASP A 107 9.22 0.66 8.79
C ASP A 107 10.28 -0.43 9.00
N PHE A 108 10.27 -1.12 10.15
CA PHE A 108 11.17 -2.25 10.44
C PHE A 108 12.66 -1.91 10.33
N ASN A 109 13.06 -0.72 10.77
CA ASN A 109 14.45 -0.29 10.77
C ASN A 109 15.33 -1.01 11.77
N THR A 110 14.78 -1.41 12.91
CA THR A 110 15.53 -1.87 14.08
C THR A 110 14.93 -3.14 14.70
N ILE A 111 14.75 -4.19 13.90
CA ILE A 111 14.33 -5.51 14.40
C ILE A 111 15.40 -6.11 15.32
N ASN A 112 14.98 -6.71 16.44
CA ASN A 112 15.84 -7.32 17.46
C ASN A 112 16.84 -6.34 18.10
N SER A 113 16.51 -5.04 18.12
CA SER A 113 17.27 -4.03 18.86
C SER A 113 17.18 -4.26 20.38
N THR A 114 18.02 -3.54 21.14
CA THR A 114 17.99 -3.54 22.61
C THR A 114 16.78 -2.83 23.19
N GLU A 115 15.91 -2.23 22.36
CA GLU A 115 14.71 -1.55 22.82
C GLU A 115 13.69 -2.56 23.38
N GLU A 116 13.05 -2.20 24.49
CA GLU A 116 12.13 -3.07 25.22
C GLU A 116 10.83 -3.31 24.44
N ASN A 117 10.30 -2.27 23.82
CA ASN A 117 9.03 -2.28 23.06
C ASN A 117 9.25 -2.33 21.54
N GLY A 118 10.47 -2.56 21.07
CA GLY A 118 10.80 -2.76 19.66
C GLY A 118 10.40 -4.13 19.13
N TRP A 119 10.52 -4.34 17.82
CA TRP A 119 10.22 -5.62 17.18
C TRP A 119 11.15 -6.74 17.65
N LYS A 120 10.57 -7.88 18.04
CA LYS A 120 11.30 -9.12 18.33
C LYS A 120 10.93 -10.17 17.29
N ALA A 121 11.94 -10.75 16.65
CA ALA A 121 11.79 -11.67 15.53
C ALA A 121 12.71 -12.87 15.66
N SER A 122 12.25 -14.01 15.18
CA SER A 122 13.06 -15.22 15.00
C SER A 122 14.05 -15.08 13.82
N ASN A 123 14.99 -16.02 13.69
CA ASN A 123 16.00 -16.04 12.62
C ASN A 123 15.42 -16.21 11.20
N GLY A 124 14.17 -16.67 11.07
CA GLY A 124 13.50 -16.89 9.77
C GLY A 124 12.84 -15.64 9.18
N VAL A 125 13.06 -14.46 9.77
CA VAL A 125 12.47 -13.20 9.36
C VAL A 125 13.47 -12.40 8.53
N THR A 126 13.09 -12.06 7.31
CA THR A 126 13.89 -11.19 6.43
C THR A 126 13.11 -9.94 6.08
N ILE A 127 13.84 -8.88 5.75
CA ILE A 127 13.26 -7.61 5.31
C ILE A 127 13.46 -7.52 3.80
N SER A 128 12.35 -7.32 3.10
CA SER A 128 12.33 -7.03 1.68
C SER A 128 12.07 -5.54 1.49
N GLU A 129 12.75 -4.95 0.52
CA GLU A 129 12.41 -3.60 0.06
C GLU A 129 11.09 -3.62 -0.72
N GLY A 130 10.48 -2.45 -0.79
CA GLY A 130 9.21 -2.22 -1.47
C GLY A 130 9.26 -2.54 -2.96
N GLY A 131 8.07 -2.55 -3.57
CA GLY A 131 7.92 -2.78 -5.00
C GLY A 131 6.62 -2.17 -5.53
N PRO A 132 6.14 -2.60 -6.71
CA PRO A 132 4.91 -2.07 -7.27
C PRO A 132 3.67 -2.33 -6.40
N PHE A 133 3.71 -3.37 -5.55
CA PHE A 133 2.58 -3.78 -4.72
C PHE A 133 2.49 -3.04 -3.39
N TYR A 134 3.61 -2.61 -2.80
CA TYR A 134 3.66 -1.93 -1.50
C TYR A 134 4.87 -1.00 -1.45
N LYS A 135 4.71 0.14 -0.76
CA LYS A 135 5.80 1.10 -0.56
C LYS A 135 6.54 0.80 0.73
N GLY A 136 7.84 1.08 0.75
CA GLY A 136 8.68 0.90 1.92
C GLY A 136 9.00 -0.56 2.19
N ARG A 137 9.54 -0.82 3.38
CA ARG A 137 10.05 -2.13 3.78
C ARG A 137 8.92 -3.04 4.22
N ALA A 138 9.01 -4.31 3.85
CA ALA A 138 8.05 -5.34 4.25
C ALA A 138 8.77 -6.56 4.79
N ILE A 139 8.07 -7.28 5.67
CA ILE A 139 8.57 -8.51 6.27
C ILE A 139 8.26 -9.70 5.37
N GLN A 140 9.24 -10.58 5.26
CA GLN A 140 9.07 -11.92 4.73
C GLN A 140 9.35 -12.94 5.83
N LEU A 141 8.36 -13.80 6.08
CA LEU A 141 8.46 -14.90 7.04
C LEU A 141 8.74 -16.19 6.27
N ALA A 142 9.87 -16.84 6.53
CA ALA A 142 10.17 -18.16 6.00
C ALA A 142 9.34 -19.24 6.71
N SER A 143 9.12 -20.37 6.04
CA SER A 143 8.45 -21.53 6.63
C SER A 143 9.10 -21.95 7.95
N ALA A 144 8.27 -22.25 8.94
CA ALA A 144 8.72 -22.80 10.21
C ALA A 144 9.43 -24.15 9.99
N ARG A 145 10.43 -24.43 10.82
CA ARG A 145 10.99 -25.78 10.95
C ARG A 145 10.10 -26.58 11.90
N GLU A 146 10.09 -27.91 11.80
CA GLU A 146 9.15 -28.81 12.52
C GLU A 146 9.02 -28.58 14.04
N ASN A 147 9.95 -27.87 14.69
CA ASN A 147 9.89 -27.50 16.11
C ASN A 147 10.30 -26.04 16.41
N TYR A 148 10.41 -25.18 15.39
CA TYR A 148 10.83 -23.78 15.54
C TYR A 148 9.94 -22.88 14.69
N PRO A 149 8.90 -22.25 15.28
CA PRO A 149 8.04 -21.34 14.55
C PRO A 149 8.82 -20.10 14.12
N THR A 150 8.48 -19.58 12.94
CA THR A 150 8.92 -18.25 12.51
C THR A 150 7.95 -17.24 13.08
N TYR A 151 8.40 -16.42 14.03
CA TYR A 151 7.57 -15.40 14.66
C TYR A 151 8.17 -14.01 14.52
N ILE A 152 7.28 -13.03 14.58
CA ILE A 152 7.59 -11.64 14.87
C ILE A 152 6.50 -11.09 15.81
N TYR A 153 6.91 -10.37 16.85
CA TYR A 153 5.97 -9.74 17.77
C TYR A 153 6.51 -8.41 18.29
N GLN A 154 5.61 -7.58 18.80
CA GLN A 154 5.91 -6.34 19.48
C GLN A 154 4.93 -6.18 20.65
N LYS A 155 5.43 -5.69 21.78
CA LYS A 155 4.58 -5.32 22.90
C LYS A 155 4.24 -3.83 22.80
N VAL A 156 2.95 -3.51 22.79
CA VAL A 156 2.48 -2.12 22.89
C VAL A 156 2.41 -1.72 24.35
N ASP A 157 2.94 -0.55 24.69
CA ASP A 157 2.94 -0.04 26.06
C ASP A 157 1.51 0.26 26.51
N ALA A 158 1.16 -0.12 27.74
CA ALA A 158 -0.16 0.10 28.30
C ALA A 158 -0.49 1.59 28.48
N SER A 159 0.52 2.46 28.63
CA SER A 159 0.34 3.91 28.74
C SER A 159 -0.15 4.58 27.45
N GLU A 160 0.11 3.96 26.29
CA GLU A 160 -0.39 4.40 24.98
C GLU A 160 -1.86 3.99 24.76
N LEU A 161 -2.37 3.09 25.61
CA LEU A 161 -3.71 2.54 25.51
C LEU A 161 -4.69 3.28 26.42
N LYS A 162 -5.88 3.53 25.89
CA LYS A 162 -6.99 4.17 26.59
C LYS A 162 -7.93 3.10 27.13
N PRO A 163 -8.37 3.20 28.39
CA PRO A 163 -9.38 2.29 28.95
C PRO A 163 -10.65 2.26 28.11
N TYR A 164 -11.31 1.11 28.09
CA TYR A 164 -12.61 0.89 27.41
C TYR A 164 -12.62 1.30 25.92
N THR A 165 -11.46 1.29 25.27
CA THR A 165 -11.29 1.69 23.88
C THR A 165 -10.96 0.49 23.01
N ARG A 166 -11.65 0.35 21.87
CA ARG A 166 -11.36 -0.70 20.89
C ARG A 166 -10.19 -0.26 20.00
N TYR A 167 -9.22 -1.14 19.87
CA TYR A 167 -8.09 -0.99 18.95
C TYR A 167 -8.22 -1.94 17.76
N ARG A 168 -7.53 -1.61 16.67
CA ARG A 168 -7.51 -2.42 15.44
C ARG A 168 -6.07 -2.57 14.98
N LEU A 169 -5.66 -3.81 14.73
CA LEU A 169 -4.41 -4.14 14.06
C LEU A 169 -4.75 -4.39 12.59
N ASP A 170 -4.21 -3.55 11.70
CA ASP A 170 -4.36 -3.72 10.26
C ASP A 170 -2.98 -3.84 9.60
N GLY A 171 -2.93 -4.56 8.50
CA GLY A 171 -1.74 -4.68 7.67
C GLY A 171 -2.10 -5.13 6.26
N PHE A 172 -1.15 -5.01 5.34
CA PHE A 172 -1.27 -5.56 4.00
C PHE A 172 -0.42 -6.83 3.89
N VAL A 173 -1.03 -7.91 3.40
CA VAL A 173 -0.36 -9.20 3.20
C VAL A 173 -0.39 -9.52 1.71
N LYS A 174 0.77 -9.53 1.06
CA LYS A 174 0.89 -9.85 -0.37
C LYS A 174 0.49 -11.30 -0.67
N SER A 175 0.95 -12.23 0.17
CA SER A 175 0.67 -13.66 0.07
C SER A 175 0.91 -14.31 1.42
N SER A 176 0.12 -15.33 1.76
CA SER A 176 0.24 -16.02 3.04
C SER A 176 -0.03 -17.51 2.88
N GLN A 177 0.74 -18.32 3.63
CA GLN A 177 0.49 -19.74 3.83
C GLN A 177 0.89 -20.08 5.28
N GLY A 178 -0.07 -20.55 6.08
CA GLY A 178 0.18 -20.90 7.48
C GLY A 178 0.57 -19.72 8.38
N LEU A 179 0.06 -18.52 8.10
CA LEU A 179 0.21 -17.36 8.98
C LEU A 179 -0.84 -17.42 10.10
N GLU A 180 -0.39 -17.24 11.34
CA GLU A 180 -1.20 -17.16 12.56
C GLU A 180 -0.93 -15.85 13.31
#